data_AF-X1GEY9-F1
#
_entry.id   AF-X1GEY9-F1
#
_cell.length_a   1.000
_cell.length_b   1.000
_cell.length_c   1.000
_cell.angle_alpha   90.00
_cell.angle_beta   90.00
_cell.angle_gamma   90.00
#
_symmetry.space_group_name_H-M   'P 1'
#
loop_
_entity.id
_entity.type
_entity.pdbx_description
1 polymer ?
#
loop_
_entity_poly.entity_id
_entity_poly.type
_entity_poly.pdbx_seq_one_letter_code
_entity_poly.pdbx_strand_id
1 'polypeptide(L)'
;FLINLESQLEIVVYLEDNISKAELNNLKSNITSIDGVKEVKFVSKEEAYQHLLKNLGEQKDILSAIEKNPLPASVEIQVKDPKVIEQIANRIAEFKKVEEVEYGQEILSSK
;
A
#
# COMPACT_ATOMS: atom_id res chain seq x y z
N PHE A 1 -5.14 11.83 22.41
CA PHE A 1 -4.75 10.80 21.42
C PHE A 1 -5.64 10.99 20.22
N LEU A 2 -5.14 11.64 19.17
CA LEU A 2 -5.85 11.71 17.90
C LEU A 2 -5.71 10.32 17.27
N ILE A 3 -6.76 9.52 17.40
CA ILE A 3 -6.91 8.35 16.54
C ILE A 3 -6.97 8.93 15.13
N ASN A 4 -5.94 8.70 14.33
CA ASN A 4 -5.90 9.09 12.92
C ASN A 4 -7.00 8.31 12.22
N LEU A 5 -8.20 8.90 12.14
CA LEU A 5 -9.35 8.32 11.43
C LEU A 5 -8.98 8.04 9.96
N GLU A 6 -8.02 8.80 9.43
CA GLU A 6 -7.47 8.64 8.09
C GLU A 6 -6.76 7.29 7.92
N SER A 7 -5.98 6.82 8.90
CA SER A 7 -5.32 5.51 8.85
C SER A 7 -6.31 4.34 8.89
N GLN A 8 -7.52 4.54 9.40
CA GLN A 8 -8.57 3.52 9.38
C GLN A 8 -9.28 3.42 8.02
N LEU A 9 -9.01 4.35 7.10
CA LEU A 9 -9.59 4.43 5.76
C LEU A 9 -8.54 4.28 4.66
N GLU A 10 -7.39 3.71 5.00
CA GLU A 10 -6.29 3.48 4.09
C GLU A 10 -6.03 1.99 3.93
N ILE A 11 -5.87 1.56 2.67
CA ILE A 11 -5.39 0.24 2.30
C ILE A 11 -4.05 0.45 1.59
N VAL A 12 -3.01 -0.24 2.04
CA VAL A 12 -1.70 -0.26 1.39
C VAL A 12 -1.53 -1.60 0.70
N VAL A 13 -1.31 -1.58 -0.61
CA VAL A 13 -1.17 -2.78 -1.43
C VAL A 13 0.27 -2.88 -1.90
N TYR A 14 1.02 -3.84 -1.40
CA TYR A 14 2.38 -4.13 -1.85
C TYR A 14 2.36 -4.97 -3.13
N LEU A 15 3.22 -4.59 -4.06
CA LEU A 15 3.27 -5.16 -5.40
C LEU A 15 4.47 -6.10 -5.55
N GLU A 16 4.30 -7.12 -6.38
CA GLU A 16 5.42 -7.95 -6.84
C GLU A 16 6.50 -7.09 -7.52
N ASP A 17 7.77 -7.43 -7.31
CA ASP A 17 8.94 -6.69 -7.83
C ASP A 17 8.98 -6.57 -9.36
N ASN A 18 8.32 -7.48 -10.08
CA ASN A 18 8.38 -7.61 -11.54
C ASN A 18 7.17 -7.00 -12.27
N ILE A 19 6.32 -6.24 -11.57
CA ILE A 19 5.14 -5.62 -12.19
C ILE A 19 5.55 -4.63 -13.30
N SER A 20 5.01 -4.82 -14.50
CA SER A 20 5.23 -3.88 -15.60
C SER A 20 4.37 -2.63 -15.46
N LYS A 21 4.76 -1.53 -16.13
CA LYS A 21 3.97 -0.28 -16.14
C LYS A 21 2.55 -0.48 -16.67
N ALA A 22 2.37 -1.39 -17.63
CA ALA A 22 1.06 -1.72 -18.18
C ALA A 22 0.19 -2.47 -17.15
N GLU A 23 0.76 -3.46 -16.46
CA GLU A 23 0.08 -4.18 -15.38
C GLU A 23 -0.28 -3.26 -14.22
N LEU A 24 0.64 -2.37 -13.81
CA LEU A 24 0.38 -1.38 -12.77
C LEU A 24 -0.78 -0.46 -13.14
N ASN A 25 -0.81 0.06 -14.38
CA ASN A 25 -1.91 0.92 -14.82
C ASN A 25 -3.25 0.17 -14.83
N ASN A 26 -3.26 -1.08 -15.30
CA ASN A 26 -4.45 -1.92 -15.28
C ASN A 26 -4.92 -2.19 -13.84
N LEU A 27 -4.00 -2.53 -12.94
CA LEU A 27 -4.28 -2.75 -11.53
C LEU A 27 -4.91 -1.50 -10.90
N LYS A 28 -4.30 -0.33 -11.09
CA LYS A 28 -4.85 0.95 -10.61
C LYS A 28 -6.23 1.24 -11.18
N SER A 29 -6.45 1.06 -12.48
CA SER A 29 -7.78 1.24 -13.07
C SER A 29 -8.82 0.28 -12.48
N ASN A 30 -8.46 -0.98 -12.25
CA ASN A 30 -9.35 -1.95 -11.62
C ASN A 30 -9.71 -1.54 -10.19
N ILE A 31 -8.72 -1.10 -9.39
CA ILE A 31 -8.93 -0.64 -8.01
C ILE A 31 -9.81 0.61 -7.99
N THR A 32 -9.51 1.62 -8.82
CA THR A 32 -10.32 2.86 -8.92
C THR A 32 -11.78 2.59 -9.31
N SER A 33 -12.05 1.48 -10.02
CA SER A 33 -13.40 1.10 -10.42
C SER A 33 -14.18 0.38 -9.32
N ILE A 34 -13.56 0.05 -8.18
CA ILE A 34 -14.24 -0.57 -7.04
C ILE A 34 -15.11 0.48 -6.33
N ASP A 35 -16.39 0.17 -6.15
CA ASP A 35 -17.27 1.05 -5.38
C ASP A 35 -16.78 1.17 -3.93
N GLY A 36 -16.83 2.40 -3.39
CA GLY A 36 -16.25 2.71 -2.08
C GLY A 36 -14.78 3.16 -2.11
N VAL A 37 -14.06 3.06 -3.24
CA VAL A 37 -12.74 3.67 -3.39
C VAL A 37 -12.87 5.17 -3.65
N LYS A 38 -12.07 5.98 -2.94
CA LYS A 38 -12.01 7.45 -3.04
C LYS A 38 -10.79 7.90 -3.84
N GLU A 39 -9.62 7.35 -3.55
CA GLU A 39 -8.36 7.72 -4.19
C GLU A 39 -7.45 6.51 -4.33
N VAL A 40 -6.61 6.50 -5.37
CA VAL A 40 -5.59 5.47 -5.63
C VAL A 40 -4.28 6.16 -6.01
N LYS A 41 -3.26 6.00 -5.16
CA LYS A 41 -1.94 6.59 -5.34
C LYS A 41 -0.89 5.50 -5.45
N PHE A 42 0.00 5.64 -6.42
CA PHE A 42 1.15 4.75 -6.53
C PHE A 42 2.32 5.37 -5.77
N VAL A 43 3.01 4.53 -4.99
CA VAL A 43 4.23 4.89 -4.28
C VAL A 43 5.35 3.98 -4.77
N SER A 44 6.32 4.59 -5.43
CA SER A 44 7.51 3.86 -5.88
C SER A 44 8.35 3.39 -4.70
N LYS A 45 9.23 2.40 -4.94
CA LYS A 45 10.21 1.94 -3.94
C LYS A 45 11.09 3.08 -3.40
N GLU A 46 11.41 4.03 -4.28
CA GLU A 46 12.21 5.20 -3.93
C GLU A 46 11.43 6.14 -3.00
N GLU A 47 10.16 6.42 -3.31
CA GLU A 47 9.29 7.22 -2.45
C GLU A 47 9.03 6.55 -1.10
N ALA A 48 8.75 5.23 -1.10
CA ALA A 48 8.57 4.45 0.12
C ALA A 48 9.83 4.53 1.02
N TYR A 49 11.01 4.46 0.41
CA TYR A 49 12.28 4.61 1.13
C TYR A 49 12.46 6.03 1.69
N GLN A 50 12.11 7.07 0.94
CA GLN A 50 12.13 8.45 1.45
C GLN A 50 11.13 8.66 2.60
N HIS A 51 9.94 8.06 2.52
CA HIS A 51 8.97 8.09 3.60
C HIS A 51 9.50 7.39 4.84
N LEU A 52 10.13 6.21 4.69
CA LEU A 52 10.77 5.50 5.78
C LEU A 52 11.89 6.33 6.42
N LEU A 53 12.77 6.93 5.61
CA LEU A 53 13.83 7.83 6.08
C LEU A 53 13.28 9.01 6.89
N LYS A 54 12.14 9.56 6.47
CA LYS A 54 11.47 10.67 7.16
C LYS A 54 10.85 10.21 8.48
N ASN A 55 10.22 9.03 8.49
CA ASN A 55 9.58 8.46 9.68
C ASN A 55 10.60 8.01 10.75
N LEU A 56 11.77 7.52 10.34
CA LEU A 56 12.82 7.09 11.27
C LEU A 56 13.56 8.26 11.94
N GLY A 57 13.54 9.46 11.36
CA GLY A 57 14.02 10.69 12.01
C GLY A 57 15.49 10.62 12.45
N GLU A 58 15.73 10.51 13.76
CA GLU A 58 17.07 10.41 14.38
C GLU A 58 17.64 8.98 14.38
N GLN A 59 16.83 7.96 14.08
CA GLN A 59 17.26 6.55 14.03
C GLN A 59 17.73 6.12 12.63
N LYS A 60 18.17 7.07 11.81
CA LYS A 60 18.64 6.83 10.43
C LYS A 60 19.81 5.85 10.36
N ASP A 61 20.59 5.73 11.42
CA ASP A 61 21.70 4.77 11.53
C ASP A 61 21.26 3.31 11.40
N ILE A 62 19.98 2.98 11.68
CA ILE A 62 19.43 1.64 11.45
C ILE A 62 19.40 1.29 9.95
N LEU A 63 19.19 2.28 9.09
CA LEU A 63 19.17 2.08 7.64
C LEU A 63 20.57 1.95 7.04
N SER A 64 21.61 2.46 7.70
CA SER A 64 23.00 2.29 7.28
C SER A 64 23.44 0.81 7.25
N ALA A 65 22.71 -0.06 7.96
CA ALA A 65 22.91 -1.51 7.95
C ALA A 65 22.15 -2.24 6.81
N ILE A 66 21.32 -1.53 6.04
CA ILE A 66 20.47 -2.10 4.98
C ILE A 66 21.13 -1.86 3.62
N GLU A 67 21.83 -2.87 3.11
CA GLU A 67 22.54 -2.78 1.81
C GLU A 67 21.61 -2.73 0.58
N LYS A 68 20.34 -3.15 0.73
CA LYS A 68 19.36 -3.22 -0.37
C LYS A 68 17.98 -2.78 0.10
N ASN A 69 17.35 -1.87 -0.66
CA ASN A 69 16.01 -1.34 -0.35
C ASN A 69 15.00 -2.49 -0.15
N PRO A 70 14.51 -2.73 1.07
CA PRO A 70 13.64 -3.86 1.38
C PRO A 70 12.18 -3.56 1.08
N LEU A 71 11.84 -2.32 0.75
CA LEU A 71 10.46 -1.89 0.54
C LEU A 71 10.03 -2.13 -0.90
N PRO A 72 9.00 -2.97 -1.14
CA PRO A 72 8.41 -3.10 -2.46
C PRO A 72 7.68 -1.80 -2.85
N ALA A 73 7.33 -1.70 -4.13
CA ALA A 73 6.44 -0.62 -4.57
C ALA A 73 5.04 -0.90 -4.03
N SER A 74 4.27 0.15 -3.76
CA SER A 74 2.93 0.03 -3.21
C SER A 74 1.90 0.89 -3.92
N VAL A 75 0.63 0.55 -3.71
CA VAL A 75 -0.53 1.37 -4.06
C VAL A 75 -1.27 1.69 -2.78
N GLU A 76 -1.29 2.97 -2.42
CA GLU A 76 -2.08 3.51 -1.30
C GLU A 76 -3.48 3.84 -1.81
N ILE A 77 -4.50 3.33 -1.12
CA ILE A 77 -5.90 3.44 -1.52
C ILE A 77 -6.68 4.04 -0.37
N GLN A 78 -7.34 5.15 -0.63
CA GLN A 78 -8.24 5.74 0.33
C GLN A 78 -9.66 5.24 0.08
N VAL A 79 -10.33 4.74 1.11
CA VAL A 79 -11.72 4.31 1.05
C VAL A 79 -12.67 5.38 1.61
N LYS A 80 -13.93 5.31 1.20
CA LYS A 80 -14.97 6.27 1.60
C LYS A 80 -15.59 5.96 2.96
N ASP A 81 -15.69 4.68 3.33
CA ASP A 81 -16.36 4.22 4.55
C ASP A 81 -15.55 3.06 5.17
N PRO A 82 -15.28 3.08 6.48
CA PRO A 82 -14.51 2.00 7.12
C PRO A 82 -15.24 0.65 7.08
N LYS A 83 -16.58 0.64 6.93
CA LYS A 83 -17.36 -0.61 6.87
C LYS A 83 -17.11 -1.43 5.62
N VAL A 84 -16.60 -0.82 4.56
CA VAL A 84 -16.32 -1.52 3.28
C VAL A 84 -14.83 -1.80 3.10
N ILE A 85 -13.96 -1.35 4.01
CA ILE A 85 -12.50 -1.45 3.84
C ILE A 85 -12.04 -2.91 3.74
N GLU A 86 -12.53 -3.77 4.63
CA GLU A 86 -12.19 -5.19 4.67
C GLU A 86 -12.63 -5.88 3.38
N GLN A 87 -13.85 -5.60 2.91
CA GLN A 87 -14.35 -6.17 1.66
C GLN A 87 -13.52 -5.74 0.46
N ILE A 88 -13.15 -4.46 0.39
CA ILE A 88 -12.32 -3.91 -0.69
C ILE A 88 -10.91 -4.51 -0.62
N ALA A 89 -10.30 -4.60 0.56
CA ALA A 89 -8.98 -5.17 0.77
C ALA A 89 -8.92 -6.65 0.34
N ASN A 90 -9.89 -7.47 0.78
CA ASN A 90 -9.98 -8.86 0.37
C ASN A 90 -10.10 -9.00 -1.16
N ARG A 91 -10.92 -8.16 -1.80
CA ARG A 91 -11.06 -8.17 -3.26
C ARG A 91 -9.76 -7.79 -3.98
N ILE A 92 -9.00 -6.85 -3.43
CA ILE A 92 -7.73 -6.43 -4.03
C ILE A 92 -6.65 -7.50 -3.83
N ALA A 93 -6.66 -8.22 -2.70
CA ALA A 93 -5.73 -9.31 -2.44
C ALA A 93 -5.82 -10.43 -3.48
N GLU A 94 -6.96 -10.59 -4.17
CA GLU A 94 -7.14 -11.55 -5.27
C GLU A 94 -6.56 -11.07 -6.62
N PHE A 95 -6.09 -9.82 -6.72
CA PHE A 95 -5.53 -9.29 -7.96
C PHE A 95 -4.12 -9.85 -8.22
N LYS A 96 -3.83 -10.15 -9.49
CA LYS A 96 -2.49 -10.54 -9.91
C LYS A 96 -1.50 -9.42 -9.63
N LYS A 97 -0.25 -9.78 -9.31
CA LYS A 97 0.84 -8.84 -9.00
C LYS A 97 0.68 -8.09 -7.69
N VAL A 98 -0.31 -8.46 -6.87
CA VAL A 98 -0.42 -8.07 -5.47
C VAL A 98 0.29 -9.14 -4.64
N GLU A 99 1.25 -8.71 -3.84
CA GLU A 99 1.97 -9.58 -2.90
C GLU A 99 1.23 -9.60 -1.56
N GLU A 100 0.89 -8.42 -1.05
CA GLU A 100 0.31 -8.24 0.27
C GLU A 100 -0.59 -7.00 0.32
N VAL A 101 -1.64 -7.07 1.14
CA VAL A 101 -2.59 -5.98 1.37
C VAL A 101 -2.67 -5.73 2.88
N GLU A 102 -2.35 -4.51 3.29
CA GLU A 102 -2.49 -4.04 4.67
C GLU A 102 -3.63 -3.03 4.77
N TYR A 103 -4.43 -3.11 5.83
CA TYR A 103 -5.43 -2.08 6.14
C TYR A 103 -5.66 -2.02 7.65
N GLY A 104 -5.70 -0.81 8.20
CA GLY A 104 -5.85 -0.61 9.64
C GLY A 104 -4.73 -1.29 10.45
N GLN A 105 -5.04 -2.39 11.12
CA GLN A 105 -4.07 -3.21 11.87
C GLN A 105 -4.01 -4.67 11.37
N GLU A 106 -4.61 -4.94 10.21
CA GLU A 106 -4.70 -6.28 9.62
C GLU A 106 -3.81 -6.38 8.38
N ILE A 107 -3.23 -7.57 8.20
CA ILE A 107 -2.35 -7.91 7.08
C ILE A 107 -2.94 -9.14 6.38
N LEU A 108 -3.15 -9.03 5.07
CA LEU A 108 -3.61 -10.11 4.20
C LEU A 108 -2.57 -10.40 3.13
N SER A 109 -2.01 -11.61 3.12
CA SER A 109 -1.10 -12.05 2.07
C SER A 109 -1.86 -12.68 0.91
N SER A 110 -1.49 -12.35 -0.33
CA SER A 110 -1.98 -13.06 -1.52
C SER A 110 -1.23 -14.40 -1.65
N LYS A 111 -1.92 -15.48 -2.02
CA LYS A 111 -1.37 -16.86 -2.00
C LYS A 111 -1.02 -17.39 -3.38
#